data_AF-A0A1H6FG78-F1
#
_entry.id   AF-A0A1H6FG78-F1
#
_cell.length_a   1.000
_cell.length_b   1.000
_cell.length_c   1.000
_cell.angle_alpha   90.00
_cell.angle_beta   90.00
_cell.angle_gamma   90.00
#
_symmetry.space_group_name_H-M   'P 1'
#
loop_
_entity.id
_entity.type
_entity.pdbx_description
1 polymer ?
#
loop_
_entity_poly.entity_id
_entity_poly.type
_entity_poly.pdbx_seq_one_letter_code
_entity_poly.pdbx_strand_id
1 'polypeptide(L)'
;MQNSVMTSSTTSEQAASESVLSQVSVILITHNEAHNIQDCLASVSWAGEIIIVDSGSTDATLTLAQAYNPRIQQTDWPGFGKQKNRALDLASKPWVLSIDADERVSSELKQEIEQVLENQQFRTS
;
A
#
# COMPACT_ATOMS: atom_id res chain seq x y z
N MET A 1 18.89 -12.16 -56.40
CA MET A 1 19.19 -11.16 -55.35
C MET A 1 17.85 -10.91 -54.64
N GLN A 2 17.52 -11.65 -53.58
CA GLN A 2 17.77 -11.32 -52.14
C GLN A 2 17.32 -9.87 -51.83
N ASN A 3 16.44 -9.54 -50.88
CA ASN A 3 15.96 -10.21 -49.68
C ASN A 3 14.62 -9.62 -49.20
N SER A 4 13.90 -10.44 -48.44
CA SER A 4 12.82 -10.10 -47.50
C SER A 4 13.38 -9.39 -46.26
N VAL A 5 12.71 -8.35 -45.74
CA VAL A 5 12.74 -7.95 -44.31
C VAL A 5 11.41 -7.29 -43.93
N MET A 6 10.69 -7.91 -42.98
CA MET A 6 9.64 -7.30 -42.17
C MET A 6 10.20 -6.14 -41.35
N THR A 7 9.49 -5.01 -41.27
CA THR A 7 9.53 -4.20 -40.04
C THR A 7 8.13 -3.66 -39.71
N SER A 8 7.64 -4.16 -38.58
CA SER A 8 6.51 -3.74 -37.79
C SER A 8 6.52 -2.23 -37.52
N SER A 9 5.44 -1.55 -37.88
CA SER A 9 5.13 -0.22 -37.37
C SER A 9 4.13 -0.35 -36.22
N THR A 10 4.60 -0.78 -35.06
CA THR A 10 3.89 -0.58 -33.80
C THR A 10 4.80 0.26 -32.92
N THR A 11 4.65 1.58 -33.03
CA THR A 11 5.31 2.53 -32.13
C THR A 11 4.31 3.59 -31.76
N SER A 12 3.48 3.28 -30.77
CA SER A 12 2.94 4.23 -29.78
C SER A 12 1.90 3.54 -28.89
N GLU A 13 2.31 2.59 -28.06
CA GLU A 13 1.46 2.08 -26.97
C GLU A 13 2.29 1.64 -25.74
N GLN A 14 3.44 2.27 -25.51
CA GLN A 14 4.10 2.20 -24.21
C GLN A 14 3.57 3.35 -23.34
N ALA A 15 2.35 3.20 -22.84
CA ALA A 15 2.01 3.80 -21.56
C ALA A 15 2.92 3.17 -20.52
N ALA A 16 3.60 3.97 -19.70
CA ALA A 16 4.40 3.46 -18.59
C ALA A 16 3.49 2.59 -17.72
N SER A 17 3.76 1.28 -17.66
CA SER A 17 3.02 0.36 -16.79
C SER A 17 3.24 0.82 -15.35
N GLU A 18 2.22 1.40 -14.74
CA GLU A 18 2.24 1.77 -13.33
C GLU A 18 2.46 0.49 -12.51
N SER A 19 3.34 0.53 -11.50
CA SER A 19 3.65 -0.65 -10.67
C SER A 19 2.35 -1.22 -10.08
N VAL A 20 2.15 -2.54 -10.12
CA VAL A 20 0.94 -3.18 -9.55
C VAL A 20 0.77 -2.87 -8.06
N LEU A 21 1.88 -2.60 -7.36
CA LEU A 21 1.88 -2.23 -5.95
C LEU A 21 1.27 -0.84 -5.67
N SER A 22 1.20 0.03 -6.68
CA SER A 22 0.49 1.32 -6.60
C SER A 22 -1.04 1.17 -6.43
N GLN A 23 -1.55 -0.04 -6.67
CA GLN A 23 -2.96 -0.43 -6.51
C GLN A 23 -3.26 -0.98 -5.10
N VAL A 24 -2.30 -0.91 -4.18
CA VAL A 24 -2.47 -1.34 -2.79
C VAL A 24 -2.59 -0.13 -1.88
N SER A 25 -3.68 -0.09 -1.10
CA SER A 25 -3.80 0.74 0.09
C SER A 25 -3.33 -0.06 1.29
N VAL A 26 -2.42 0.49 2.08
CA VAL A 26 -2.08 -0.08 3.39
C VAL A 26 -2.84 0.69 4.46
N ILE A 27 -3.58 -0.04 5.28
CA ILE A 27 -4.36 0.54 6.37
C ILE A 27 -3.83 0.03 7.70
N LEU A 28 -3.69 0.93 8.66
CA LEU A 28 -3.34 0.60 10.04
C LEU A 28 -4.17 1.43 11.02
N ILE A 29 -4.45 0.80 12.16
CA ILE A 29 -4.99 1.49 13.34
C ILE A 29 -3.86 1.65 14.35
N THR A 30 -3.83 2.76 15.08
CA THR A 30 -2.72 3.02 16.01
C THR A 30 -3.16 3.77 17.28
N HIS A 31 -2.35 3.64 18.33
CA HIS A 31 -2.43 4.41 19.58
C HIS A 31 -1.13 4.22 20.38
N ASN A 32 -0.32 5.27 20.47
CA ASN A 32 0.97 5.31 21.18
C ASN A 32 1.99 4.25 20.72
N GLU A 33 2.27 4.22 19.42
CA GLU A 33 3.20 3.31 18.74
C GLU A 33 4.49 4.00 18.27
N ALA A 34 4.97 5.04 18.97
CA ALA A 34 6.17 5.77 18.55
C ALA A 34 7.41 4.87 18.38
N HIS A 35 7.46 3.74 19.08
CA HIS A 35 8.56 2.78 19.00
C HIS A 35 8.51 1.88 17.76
N ASN A 36 7.34 1.70 17.15
CA ASN A 36 7.14 0.75 16.04
C ASN A 36 6.79 1.44 14.72
N ILE A 37 6.13 2.60 14.78
CA ILE A 37 5.46 3.20 13.62
C ILE A 37 6.41 3.47 12.45
N GLN A 38 7.67 3.84 12.71
CA GLN A 38 8.63 4.10 11.64
C GLN A 38 9.04 2.82 10.91
N ASP A 39 9.33 1.74 11.63
CA ASP A 39 9.68 0.45 11.02
C ASP A 39 8.50 -0.14 10.25
N CYS A 40 7.30 -0.04 10.84
CA CYS A 40 6.05 -0.46 10.20
C CYS A 40 5.88 0.27 8.86
N LEU A 41 5.88 1.61 8.86
CA LEU A 41 5.69 2.42 7.66
C LEU A 41 6.81 2.26 6.63
N ALA A 42 8.07 2.10 7.08
CA ALA A 42 9.19 1.79 6.19
C ALA A 42 8.96 0.49 5.44
N SER A 43 8.48 -0.56 6.12
CA SER A 43 8.24 -1.89 5.53
C SER A 43 7.15 -1.90 4.46
N VAL A 44 6.26 -0.89 4.46
CA VAL A 44 5.15 -0.75 3.50
C VAL A 44 5.24 0.49 2.61
N SER A 45 6.39 1.19 2.62
CA SER A 45 6.61 2.42 1.83
C SER A 45 6.50 2.25 0.31
N TRP A 46 6.41 1.00 -0.17
CA TRP A 46 6.17 0.64 -1.56
C TRP A 46 4.69 0.75 -1.97
N ALA A 47 3.76 0.86 -1.02
CA ALA A 47 2.34 0.93 -1.30
C ALA A 47 1.96 2.25 -1.97
N GLY A 48 0.93 2.21 -2.83
CA GLY A 48 0.43 3.40 -3.51
C GLY A 48 -0.35 4.36 -2.61
N GLU A 49 -0.82 3.88 -1.46
CA GLU A 49 -1.54 4.65 -0.46
C GLU A 49 -1.28 4.08 0.94
N ILE A 50 -1.06 4.95 1.94
CA ILE A 50 -0.95 4.56 3.35
C ILE A 50 -1.95 5.37 4.16
N ILE A 51 -2.76 4.70 4.96
CA ILE A 51 -3.81 5.29 5.80
C ILE A 51 -3.60 4.87 7.25
N ILE A 52 -3.65 5.86 8.15
CA ILE A 52 -3.53 5.67 9.59
C ILE A 52 -4.81 6.18 10.25
N VAL A 53 -5.49 5.30 10.97
CA VAL A 53 -6.56 5.68 11.89
C VAL A 53 -6.04 5.64 13.31
N ASP A 54 -5.78 6.82 13.87
CA ASP A 54 -5.21 6.99 15.20
C ASP A 54 -6.31 7.17 16.26
N SER A 55 -6.11 6.54 17.41
CA SER A 55 -7.10 6.51 18.49
C SER A 55 -6.78 7.51 19.61
N GLY A 56 -6.10 8.60 19.28
CA GLY A 56 -5.71 9.65 20.21
C GLY A 56 -4.31 9.45 20.80
N SER A 57 -3.32 9.12 19.96
CA SER A 57 -1.92 9.07 20.39
C SER A 57 -1.49 10.39 21.02
N THR A 58 -0.75 10.29 22.12
CA THR A 58 -0.19 11.42 22.88
C THR A 58 1.33 11.43 22.89
N ASP A 59 1.95 10.37 22.36
CA ASP A 59 3.38 10.28 22.14
C ASP A 59 3.77 10.79 20.74
N ALA A 60 4.98 10.46 20.29
CA ALA A 60 5.50 10.91 19.00
C ALA A 60 4.93 10.15 17.78
N THR A 61 3.98 9.22 17.94
CA THR A 61 3.49 8.33 16.86
C THR A 61 3.15 9.09 15.59
N LEU A 62 2.31 10.13 15.70
CA LEU A 62 1.84 10.88 14.53
C LEU A 62 2.93 11.74 13.91
N THR A 63 3.77 12.36 14.74
CA THR A 63 4.92 13.16 14.26
C THR A 63 5.88 12.29 13.45
N LEU A 64 6.17 11.08 13.93
CA LEU A 64 7.04 10.13 13.23
C LEU A 64 6.39 9.60 11.94
N ALA A 65 5.08 9.36 11.96
CA ALA A 65 4.35 8.86 10.81
C ALA A 65 4.29 9.86 9.64
N GLN A 66 4.25 11.17 9.91
CA GLN A 66 4.16 12.21 8.88
C GLN A 66 5.28 12.15 7.83
N ALA A 67 6.46 11.63 8.17
CA ALA A 67 7.58 11.47 7.26
C ALA A 67 7.30 10.54 6.06
N TYR A 68 6.25 9.72 6.14
CA TYR A 68 5.85 8.76 5.11
C TYR A 68 4.65 9.25 4.28
N ASN A 69 4.25 10.52 4.45
CA ASN A 69 3.10 11.14 3.81
C ASN A 69 1.78 10.31 3.87
N PRO A 70 1.42 9.71 5.02
CA PRO A 70 0.17 8.96 5.13
C PRO A 70 -1.04 9.89 5.17
N ARG A 71 -2.20 9.35 4.81
CA ARG A 71 -3.49 9.94 5.18
C ARG A 71 -3.79 9.58 6.63
N ILE A 72 -3.83 10.58 7.51
CA ILE A 72 -4.10 10.38 8.94
C ILE A 72 -5.51 10.83 9.29
N GLN A 73 -6.27 9.98 9.99
CA GLN A 73 -7.53 10.35 10.63
C GLN A 73 -7.45 10.00 12.12
N GLN A 74 -7.70 10.98 12.99
CA GLN A 74 -7.82 10.75 14.43
C GLN A 74 -9.29 10.59 14.82
N THR A 75 -9.60 9.63 15.68
CA THR A 75 -10.97 9.36 16.16
C THR A 75 -10.96 8.62 17.50
N ASP A 76 -12.12 8.45 18.12
CA ASP A 76 -12.32 7.59 19.30
C ASP A 76 -11.99 6.10 19.05
N TRP A 77 -11.89 5.30 20.12
CA TRP A 77 -11.68 3.84 20.05
C TRP A 77 -12.98 3.05 20.31
N PRO A 78 -13.69 2.61 19.26
CA PRO A 78 -14.88 1.77 19.39
C PRO A 78 -14.57 0.25 19.42
N GLY A 79 -13.29 -0.13 19.41
CA GLY A 79 -12.79 -1.51 19.28
C GLY A 79 -12.27 -1.84 17.88
N PHE A 80 -11.48 -2.93 17.80
CA PHE A 80 -10.71 -3.32 16.61
C PHE A 80 -11.50 -3.35 15.31
N GLY A 81 -12.59 -4.11 15.24
CA GLY A 81 -13.34 -4.29 13.98
C GLY A 81 -13.89 -2.97 13.43
N LYS A 82 -14.50 -2.14 14.30
CA LYS A 82 -15.03 -0.84 13.89
C LYS A 82 -13.91 0.13 13.49
N GLN A 83 -12.77 0.10 14.17
CA GLN A 83 -11.63 0.94 13.83
C GLN A 83 -10.98 0.51 12.50
N LYS A 84 -10.82 -0.79 12.26
CA LYS A 84 -10.32 -1.32 10.98
C LYS A 84 -11.28 -0.99 9.83
N ASN A 85 -12.59 -1.06 10.05
CA ASN A 85 -13.58 -0.65 9.04
C ASN A 85 -13.49 0.85 8.71
N ARG A 86 -13.31 1.72 9.72
CA ARG A 86 -13.06 3.15 9.47
C ARG A 86 -11.82 3.39 8.61
N ALA A 87 -10.76 2.61 8.82
CA ALA A 87 -9.56 2.70 8.01
C ALA A 87 -9.81 2.18 6.57
N LEU A 88 -10.55 1.08 6.44
CA LEU A 88 -10.97 0.52 5.15
C LEU A 88 -11.84 1.50 4.33
N ASP A 89 -12.77 2.21 4.96
CA ASP A 89 -13.64 3.19 4.30
C ASP A 89 -12.87 4.37 3.69
N LEU A 90 -11.63 4.61 4.13
CA LEU A 90 -10.75 5.65 3.60
C LEU A 90 -9.90 5.17 2.43
N ALA A 91 -9.77 3.84 2.24
CA ALA A 91 -8.96 3.23 1.20
C ALA A 91 -9.56 3.49 -0.18
N SER A 92 -8.71 3.90 -1.11
CA SER A 92 -9.12 4.28 -2.47
C SER A 92 -8.62 3.32 -3.55
N LYS A 93 -7.65 2.46 -3.21
CA LYS A 93 -7.08 1.51 -4.16
C LYS A 93 -7.85 0.18 -4.20
N PRO A 94 -7.76 -0.58 -5.31
CA PRO A 94 -8.47 -1.87 -5.46
C PRO A 94 -8.12 -2.92 -4.40
N TRP A 95 -6.87 -2.91 -3.91
CA TRP A 95 -6.40 -3.87 -2.92
C TRP A 95 -6.13 -3.17 -1.60
N VAL A 96 -6.41 -3.87 -0.49
CA VAL A 96 -6.17 -3.38 0.86
C VAL A 96 -5.35 -4.40 1.63
N LEU A 97 -4.23 -3.95 2.17
CA LEU A 97 -3.43 -4.68 3.15
C LEU A 97 -3.64 -4.03 4.51
N SER A 98 -4.30 -4.75 5.42
CA SER A 98 -4.46 -4.31 6.82
C SER A 98 -3.35 -4.92 7.67
N ILE A 99 -2.55 -4.08 8.32
CA ILE A 99 -1.52 -4.50 9.28
C ILE A 99 -1.66 -3.73 10.58
N ASP A 100 -1.18 -4.29 11.68
CA ASP A 100 -1.09 -3.60 12.95
C ASP A 100 0.22 -2.79 13.02
N ALA A 101 0.24 -1.70 13.79
CA ALA A 101 1.36 -0.74 13.80
C ALA A 101 2.67 -1.28 14.41
N ASP A 102 2.61 -2.45 15.04
CA ASP A 102 3.75 -3.22 15.57
C ASP A 102 4.22 -4.33 14.60
N GLU A 103 3.62 -4.46 13.42
CA GLU A 103 3.99 -5.44 12.40
C GLU A 103 4.89 -4.85 11.32
N ARG A 104 5.65 -5.73 10.64
CA ARG A 104 6.51 -5.37 9.51
C ARG A 104 6.27 -6.33 8.36
N VAL A 105 6.09 -5.79 7.16
CA VAL A 105 6.03 -6.59 5.94
C VAL A 105 7.45 -6.94 5.51
N SER A 106 7.78 -8.23 5.44
CA SER A 106 9.08 -8.68 4.98
C SER A 106 9.25 -8.47 3.47
N SER A 107 10.50 -8.48 3.00
CA SER A 107 10.81 -8.43 1.57
C SER A 107 10.16 -9.57 0.80
N GLU A 108 10.10 -10.75 1.39
CA GLU A 108 9.54 -11.96 0.81
C GLU A 108 8.02 -11.82 0.69
N LEU A 109 7.33 -11.37 1.75
CA LEU A 109 5.90 -11.13 1.70
C LEU A 109 5.53 -10.05 0.68
N LYS A 110 6.32 -8.97 0.58
CA LYS A 110 6.14 -7.96 -0.47
C LYS A 110 6.20 -8.60 -1.86
N GLN A 111 7.21 -9.43 -2.11
CA GLN A 111 7.38 -10.10 -3.41
C GLN A 111 6.23 -11.07 -3.71
N GLU A 112 5.75 -11.81 -2.72
CA GLU A 112 4.58 -12.68 -2.86
C GLU A 112 3.32 -11.87 -3.22
N ILE A 113 3.08 -10.74 -2.55
CA ILE A 113 1.98 -9.84 -2.88
C ILE A 113 2.09 -9.34 -4.32
N GLU A 114 3.26 -8.83 -4.71
CA GLU A 114 3.51 -8.33 -6.07
C GLU A 114 3.20 -9.40 -7.13
N GLN A 115 3.72 -10.61 -6.95
CA GLN A 115 3.49 -11.74 -7.87
C GLN A 115 2.02 -12.14 -7.96
N VAL A 116 1.29 -12.17 -6.83
CA VAL A 116 -0.15 -12.50 -6.84
C VAL A 116 -0.94 -11.45 -7.61
N LEU A 117 -0.62 -10.17 -7.44
CA LEU A 117 -1.30 -9.07 -8.11
C LEU A 117 -1.02 -9.05 -9.62
N GLU A 118 0.23 -9.28 -10.03
CA GLU A 118 0.60 -9.42 -11.45
C GLU A 118 -0.18 -10.57 -12.11
N ASN A 119 -0.22 -11.74 -11.47
CA ASN A 119 -0.90 -12.91 -12.01
C ASN A 119 -2.42 -12.75 -12.16
N GLN A 120 -3.06 -11.89 -11.38
CA GLN A 120 -4.50 -11.63 -11.53
C GLN A 120 -4.82 -10.74 -12.73
N GLN A 121 -3.95 -9.79 -13.08
CA GLN A 121 -4.13 -8.96 -14.28
C GLN A 121 -4.13 -9.81 -15.58
N PHE A 122 -3.47 -10.97 -15.58
CA PHE A 122 -3.44 -11.88 -16.73
C PHE A 122 -4.63 -12.84 -16.82
N ARG A 123 -5.52 -12.91 -15.81
CA ARG A 123 -6.59 -13.93 -15.74
C ARG A 123 -7.99 -13.44 -16.14
N THR A 124 -8.14 -12.19 -16.55
CA THR A 124 -9.42 -11.70 -17.09
C THR A 124 -9.47 -11.93 -18.59
N SER A 125 -10.01 -13.09 -19.00
CA SER A 125 -10.36 -13.44 -20.37
C SER A 125 -11.81 -13.91 -20.46
#